data_AF-P95723-F1
#
_entry.id   AF-P95723-F1
#
_cell.length_a   1.000
_cell.length_b   1.000
_cell.length_c   1.000
_cell.angle_alpha   90.00
_cell.angle_beta   90.00
_cell.angle_gamma   90.00
#
_symmetry.space_group_name_H-M   'P 1'
#
loop_
_entity.id
_entity.type
_entity.pdbx_description
1 polymer ?
#
loop_
_entity_poly.entity_id
_entity_poly.type
_entity_poly.pdbx_seq_one_letter_code
_entity_poly.pdbx_strand_id
1 'polypeptide(L)' 'MEDRHGAKLVKGLVPLSEMFGYVGDLRSKTSGRASYSMQFDSYAEVPRNVAEEIIAKAKGE' A
#
# COMPACT_ATOMS: atom_id res chain seq x y z
N MET A 1 -0.02 -16.48 -7.70
CA MET A 1 0.50 -15.65 -8.81
C MET A 1 -0.08 -16.19 -10.09
N GLU A 2 -0.59 -15.31 -10.94
CA GLU A 2 -1.17 -15.68 -12.24
C GLU A 2 -0.25 -15.15 -13.34
N ASP A 3 0.03 -15.95 -14.36
CA ASP A 3 0.88 -15.56 -15.49
C ASP A 3 0.01 -14.94 -16.60
N ARG A 4 0.36 -13.73 -17.02
CA ARG A 4 -0.31 -13.03 -18.13
C ARG A 4 0.74 -12.52 -19.11
N HIS A 5 0.89 -13.18 -20.25
CA HIS A 5 1.74 -12.75 -21.36
C HIS A 5 3.17 -12.35 -20.94
N GLY A 6 3.84 -13.15 -20.11
CA GLY A 6 5.20 -12.87 -19.63
C GLY A 6 5.29 -11.90 -18.45
N ALA A 7 4.15 -11.48 -17.88
CA ALA A 7 4.06 -10.72 -16.63
C ALA A 7 3.38 -11.55 -15.53
N LYS A 8 3.76 -11.30 -14.27
CA LYS A 8 3.13 -11.89 -13.08
C LYS A 8 2.08 -10.92 -12.54
N LEU A 9 0.89 -11.43 -12.23
CA LEU A 9 -0.15 -10.67 -11.56
C LEU A 9 -0.10 -10.95 -10.05
N VAL A 10 0.05 -9.88 -9.28
CA VAL A 10 0.11 -9.90 -7.81
C VAL A 10 -1.10 -9.16 -7.26
N LYS A 11 -1.89 -9.83 -6.42
CA LYS A 11 -3.00 -9.25 -5.68
C LYS A 11 -2.64 -9.27 -4.20
N GLY A 12 -2.94 -8.19 -3.49
CA GLY A 12 -2.68 -8.08 -2.07
C GLY A 12 -3.54 -6.99 -1.45
N LEU A 13 -3.87 -7.18 -0.17
CA LEU A 13 -4.45 -6.15 0.66
C LEU A 13 -3.30 -5.41 1.34
N VAL A 14 -3.33 -4.09 1.27
CA VAL A 14 -2.30 -3.20 1.80
C VAL A 14 -2.98 -2.03 2.50
N PRO A 15 -2.47 -1.59 3.67
CA PRO A 15 -2.97 -0.37 4.30
C PRO A 15 -2.71 0.82 3.39
N LEU A 16 -3.72 1.70 3.22
CA LEU A 16 -3.59 2.87 2.35
C LEU A 16 -2.46 3.81 2.80
N SER A 17 -2.17 3.87 4.11
CA SER A 17 -1.06 4.64 4.67
C SER A 17 0.31 4.24 4.12
N GLU A 18 0.49 2.99 3.70
CA GLU A 18 1.77 2.49 3.18
C GLU A 18 1.93 2.73 1.68
N MET A 19 0.91 3.25 0.99
CA MET A 19 0.93 3.43 -0.47
C MET A 19 1.47 4.81 -0.90
N PHE A 20 1.73 5.71 0.05
CA PHE A 20 2.41 6.98 -0.24
C PHE A 20 3.83 6.70 -0.77
N GLY A 21 4.14 7.17 -1.98
CA GLY A 21 5.43 6.93 -2.63
C GLY A 21 5.55 5.60 -3.40
N TYR A 22 4.55 4.71 -3.31
CA TYR A 22 4.58 3.38 -3.95
C TYR A 22 4.88 3.42 -5.46
N VAL A 23 4.39 4.45 -6.17
CA VAL A 23 4.65 4.62 -7.62
C VAL A 23 6.14 4.73 -7.92
N GLY A 24 6.88 5.47 -7.09
CA GLY A 24 8.32 5.66 -7.24
C GLY A 24 9.07 4.35 -7.04
N ASP A 25 8.75 3.65 -5.96
CA ASP A 25 9.35 2.35 -5.63
C ASP A 25 9.06 1.29 -6.69
N LEU A 26 7.81 1.21 -7.16
CA LEU A 26 7.42 0.27 -8.21
C LEU A 26 8.18 0.52 -9.50
N ARG A 27 8.32 1.79 -9.90
CA ARG A 27 9.08 2.16 -11.10
C ARG A 27 10.57 1.81 -10.95
N SER A 28 11.16 2.14 -9.80
CA SER A 28 12.56 1.84 -9.51
C SER A 28 12.84 0.34 -9.57
N LYS A 29 12.03 -0.48 -8.88
CA LYS A 29 12.22 -1.94 -8.80
C LYS A 29 11.94 -2.69 -10.10
N THR A 30 11.10 -2.14 -10.97
CA THR A 30 10.66 -2.83 -12.20
C THR A 30 11.23 -2.21 -13.47
N SER A 31 12.14 -1.25 -13.31
CA SER A 31 12.69 -0.43 -14.41
C SER A 31 11.58 0.23 -15.23
N GLY A 32 10.52 0.67 -14.56
CA GLY A 32 9.36 1.34 -15.16
C GLY A 32 8.39 0.44 -15.92
N ARG A 33 8.55 -0.89 -15.88
CA ARG A 33 7.73 -1.82 -16.67
C ARG A 33 6.44 -2.28 -16.00
N ALA A 34 6.36 -2.22 -14.67
CA ALA A 34 5.16 -2.65 -13.96
C ALA A 34 4.09 -1.56 -13.90
N SER A 35 2.85 -2.02 -13.84
CA SER A 35 1.66 -1.20 -13.63
C SER A 35 0.88 -1.76 -12.44
N TYR A 36 0.12 -0.89 -11.76
CA TYR A 36 -0.71 -1.29 -10.63
C TYR A 36 -2.04 -0.52 -10.67
N SER A 37 -3.04 -1.07 -10.02
CA SER A 37 -4.32 -0.42 -9.74
C SER A 37 -4.68 -0.66 -8.28
N MET A 38 -5.36 0.31 -7.67
CA MET A 38 -5.83 0.22 -6.29
C MET A 38 -7.31 0.57 -6.24
N GLN A 39 -8.05 -0.14 -5.39
CA GLN A 39 -9.45 0.11 -5.10
C GLN A 39 -9.64 -0.05 -3.59
N PHE A 40 -10.55 0.74 -3.02
CA PHE A 40 -10.95 0.55 -1.63
C PHE A 40 -11.63 -0.81 -1.47
N ASP A 41 -11.25 -1.55 -0.44
CA ASP A 41 -11.83 -2.85 -0.08
C ASP A 41 -12.61 -2.74 1.23
N SER A 42 -11.92 -2.43 2.33
CA SER A 42 -12.50 -2.41 3.68
C SER A 42 -11.66 -1.59 4.67
N TYR A 43 -12.22 -1.35 5.86
CA TYR A 43 -11.47 -0.83 7.02
C TYR A 43 -10.93 -1.99 7.86
N ALA A 44 -9.74 -1.80 8.43
CA ALA A 44 -9.12 -2.75 9.34
C ALA A 44 -8.59 -2.01 10.59
N GLU A 45 -8.47 -2.74 11.69
CA GLU A 45 -7.87 -2.20 12.92
C GLU A 45 -6.39 -1.87 12.69
N VAL A 46 -5.98 -0.68 13.11
CA VAL A 46 -4.59 -0.26 13.02
C VAL A 46 -3.77 -0.86 14.16
N PRO A 47 -2.48 -1.18 13.93
CA PRO A 47 -1.59 -1.60 15.00
C PRO A 47 -1.56 -0.58 16.16
N ARG A 48 -1.47 -1.09 17.40
CA ARG A 48 -1.58 -0.27 18.61
C ARG A 48 -0.61 0.92 18.65
N ASN A 49 0.63 0.74 18.20
CA ASN A 49 1.63 1.80 18.14
C ASN A 49 1.21 2.95 17.21
N VAL A 50 0.59 2.63 16.08
CA VAL A 50 0.09 3.63 15.12
C VAL A 50 -1.18 4.29 15.66
N ALA A 51 -2.05 3.51 16.31
CA ALA A 51 -3.26 4.03 16.94
C ALA A 51 -2.94 5.10 17.99
N GLU A 52 -1.97 4.81 18.87
CA GLU A 52 -1.54 5.72 19.94
C GLU A 52 -1.00 7.03 19.36
N GLU A 53 -0.17 6.98 18.31
CA GLU A 53 0.35 8.17 17.61
C GLU A 53 -0.76 9.02 16.99
N ILE A 54 -1.71 8.37 16.30
CA ILE A 54 -2.86 9.07 15.68
C ILE A 54 -3.72 9.75 16.75
N ILE A 55 -3.98 9.06 17.87
CA ILE A 55 -4.78 9.58 18.97
C ILE A 55 -4.08 10.77 19.63
N ALA A 56 -2.78 10.68 19.90
CA ALA A 56 -2.00 11.78 20.49
C ALA A 56 -2.02 13.01 19.58
N LYS A 57 -1.74 12.83 18.28
CA LYS A 57 -1.77 13.90 17.29
C LYS A 57 -3.15 14.54 17.16
N ALA A 58 -4.23 13.76 17.25
CA ALA A 58 -5.60 14.27 17.22
C ALA A 58 -5.97 15.07 18.48
N LYS A 59 -5.36 14.74 19.63
CA LYS A 59 -5.53 15.46 20.90
C LYS A 59 -4.65 16.71 21.01
N GLY A 60 -3.65 16.87 20.13
CA GLY A 60 -2.72 18.01 20.13
C GLY A 60 -1.57 17.88 21.13
N GLU A 61 -1.27 16.64 21.54
CA GLU A 61 -0.12 16.27 22.40
C GLU A 61 1.14 15.97 21.55
#